data_AF-A0A9Q0HER2-F1
#
_entry.id   AF-A0A9Q0HER2-F1
#
_cell.length_a   1.000
_cell.length_b   1.000
_cell.length_c   1.000
_cell.angle_alpha   90.00
_cell.angle_beta   90.00
_cell.angle_gamma   90.00
#
_symmetry.space_group_name_H-M   'P 1'
#
loop_
_entity.id
_entity.type
_entity.pdbx_description
1 polymer ?
#
loop_
_entity_poly.entity_id
_entity_poly.type
_entity_poly.pdbx_seq_one_letter_code
_entity_poly.pdbx_strand_id
1 'polypeptide(L)'
;MSSFTNGSISWVLPLINPKLKQGPLPCAAFLCWNLWKARNEFYFEHRDSLLIQVIHRAEQAFSEYMDCVFPSGSGASNESSYSSLLAKWNPPPLGLVKLNTDAALASEHSWWSRVHFEV
;
A
#
# COMPACT_ATOMS: atom_id res chain seq x y z
N MET A 1 36.74 3.46 -10.53
CA MET A 1 35.31 3.36 -10.92
C MET A 1 34.75 2.11 -10.26
N SER A 2 34.19 2.27 -9.05
CA SER A 2 33.63 1.19 -8.25
C SER A 2 32.21 0.89 -8.74
N SER A 3 32.04 -0.28 -9.33
CA SER A 3 30.74 -0.86 -9.67
C SER A 3 29.95 -1.12 -8.38
N PHE A 4 28.84 -0.39 -8.20
CA PHE A 4 27.79 -0.72 -7.25
C PHE A 4 27.27 -2.12 -7.57
N THR A 5 27.66 -3.11 -6.77
CA THR A 5 27.10 -4.45 -6.86
C THR A 5 25.64 -4.36 -6.44
N ASN A 6 24.76 -4.78 -7.35
CA ASN A 6 23.34 -5.03 -7.10
C ASN A 6 23.12 -5.64 -5.71
N GLY A 7 22.47 -4.88 -4.83
CA GLY A 7 21.94 -5.39 -3.57
C GLY A 7 20.93 -6.48 -3.88
N SER A 8 21.41 -7.72 -3.88
CA SER A 8 20.66 -8.89 -4.31
C SER A 8 19.43 -9.08 -3.43
N ILE A 9 18.24 -8.97 -4.04
CA ILE A 9 16.92 -9.27 -3.45
C ILE A 9 16.77 -10.79 -3.22
N SER A 10 17.84 -11.59 -3.39
CA SER A 10 17.83 -13.05 -3.23
C SER A 10 17.29 -13.53 -1.88
N TRP A 11 17.38 -12.73 -0.82
CA TRP A 11 16.82 -13.07 0.48
C TRP A 11 15.28 -13.05 0.51
N VAL A 12 14.62 -12.34 -0.42
CA VAL A 12 13.16 -12.25 -0.49
C VAL A 12 12.58 -13.40 -1.33
N LEU A 13 13.36 -13.96 -2.25
CA LEU A 13 12.88 -15.01 -3.16
C LEU A 13 12.25 -16.23 -2.45
N PRO A 14 12.76 -16.72 -1.29
CA PRO A 14 12.12 -17.81 -0.56
C PRO A 14 10.79 -17.43 0.10
N LEU A 15 10.54 -16.13 0.31
CA LEU A 15 9.32 -15.59 0.91
C LEU A 15 8.25 -15.27 -0.14
N ILE A 16 8.62 -15.31 -1.42
CA ILE A 16 7.73 -15.03 -2.55
C ILE A 16 7.12 -16.35 -3.02
N ASN A 17 5.80 -16.43 -3.00
CA ASN A 17 5.06 -17.60 -3.45
C ASN A 17 5.34 -17.88 -4.95
N PRO A 18 5.77 -19.09 -5.33
CA PRO A 18 6.15 -19.41 -6.70
C PRO A 18 4.98 -19.37 -7.70
N LYS A 19 3.73 -19.26 -7.22
CA LYS A 19 2.54 -19.15 -8.08
C LYS A 19 2.29 -17.75 -8.62
N LEU A 20 3.06 -16.75 -8.20
CA LEU A 20 2.88 -15.36 -8.63
C LEU A 20 3.45 -15.19 -10.05
N LYS A 21 2.57 -14.94 -11.03
CA LYS A 21 2.93 -14.83 -12.47
C LYS A 21 3.66 -13.53 -12.85
N GLN A 22 3.69 -12.53 -11.97
CA GLN A 22 4.40 -11.27 -12.19
C GLN A 22 5.74 -11.26 -11.45
N GLY A 23 6.70 -10.48 -11.95
CA GLY A 23 8.08 -10.47 -11.48
C GLY A 23 8.24 -10.27 -9.96
N PRO A 24 9.38 -10.65 -9.38
CA PRO A 24 9.59 -10.69 -7.92
C PRO A 24 9.52 -9.31 -7.24
N LEU A 25 9.63 -8.21 -8.00
CA LEU A 25 9.81 -6.87 -7.47
C LEU A 25 8.54 -6.28 -6.81
N PRO A 26 7.34 -6.30 -7.45
CA PRO A 26 6.11 -5.91 -6.77
C PRO A 26 5.83 -6.71 -5.50
N CYS A 27 5.97 -8.04 -5.54
CA CYS A 27 5.74 -8.87 -4.35
C CYS A 27 6.71 -8.52 -3.21
N ALA A 28 7.99 -8.32 -3.52
CA ALA A 28 8.97 -7.86 -2.54
C ALA A 28 8.62 -6.49 -1.93
N ALA A 29 8.07 -5.56 -2.73
CA ALA A 29 7.63 -4.26 -2.24
C ALA A 29 6.46 -4.39 -1.24
N PHE A 30 5.47 -5.24 -1.52
CA PHE A 30 4.35 -5.50 -0.60
C PHE A 30 4.82 -6.18 0.69
N LEU A 31 5.79 -7.09 0.63
CA LEU A 31 6.40 -7.71 1.80
C LEU A 31 7.14 -6.67 2.66
N CYS A 32 8.01 -5.85 2.05
CA CYS A 32 8.75 -4.79 2.73
C CYS A 32 7.81 -3.78 3.40
N TRP A 33 6.73 -3.39 2.71
CA TRP A 33 5.72 -2.49 3.25
C TRP A 33 5.02 -3.06 4.47
N ASN A 34 4.58 -4.33 4.41
CA ASN A 34 3.90 -4.96 5.55
C ASN A 34 4.85 -5.22 6.72
N LEU A 35 6.12 -5.52 6.46
CA LEU A 35 7.14 -5.63 7.51
C LEU A 35 7.39 -4.28 8.20
N TRP A 36 7.48 -3.20 7.44
CA TRP A 36 7.61 -1.85 7.99
C TRP A 36 6.41 -1.47 8.87
N LYS A 37 5.18 -1.79 8.43
CA LYS A 37 3.96 -1.59 9.25
C LYS A 37 4.00 -2.41 10.54
N ALA A 38 4.29 -3.70 10.46
CA ALA A 38 4.36 -4.58 11.63
C ALA A 38 5.41 -4.10 12.65
N ARG A 39 6.56 -3.63 12.16
CA ARG A 39 7.58 -2.99 13.00
C ARG A 39 7.03 -1.75 13.70
N ASN A 40 6.31 -0.88 12.99
CA ASN A 40 5.74 0.33 13.58
C ASN A 40 4.62 0.01 14.59
N GLU A 41 3.75 -0.95 14.29
CA GLU A 41 2.74 -1.46 15.24
C GLU A 41 3.40 -1.95 16.53
N PHE A 42 4.52 -2.67 16.43
CA PHE A 42 5.29 -3.11 17.58
C PHE A 42 5.89 -1.94 18.39
N TYR A 43 6.54 -0.98 17.73
CA TYR A 43 7.20 0.13 18.42
C TYR A 43 6.23 1.14 19.04
N PHE A 44 5.16 1.50 18.34
CA PHE A 44 4.27 2.59 18.74
C PHE A 44 3.02 2.10 19.48
N GLU A 45 2.56 0.89 19.20
CA GLU A 45 1.30 0.37 19.74
C GLU A 45 1.50 -0.85 20.63
N HIS A 46 2.75 -1.32 20.79
CA HIS A 46 3.11 -2.54 21.51
C HIS A 46 2.35 -3.78 21.02
N ARG A 47 1.95 -3.76 19.74
CA ARG A 47 1.26 -4.88 19.08
C ARG A 47 2.26 -5.72 18.32
N ASP A 48 2.49 -6.93 18.82
CA ASP A 48 3.32 -7.92 18.12
C ASP A 48 2.48 -8.69 17.09
N SER A 49 2.99 -8.77 15.87
CA SER A 49 2.36 -9.49 14.77
C SER A 49 3.25 -10.67 14.39
N LEU A 50 2.67 -11.88 14.40
CA LEU A 50 3.37 -13.06 13.91
C LEU A 50 3.79 -12.87 12.45
N LEU A 51 5.01 -13.28 12.11
CA LEU A 51 5.55 -13.16 10.76
C LEU A 51 4.60 -13.74 9.69
N ILE A 52 3.92 -14.84 10.00
CA ILE A 52 2.94 -15.47 9.10
C ILE A 52 1.76 -14.53 8.78
N GLN A 53 1.32 -13.71 9.73
CA GLN A 53 0.26 -12.72 9.49
C GLN A 53 0.77 -11.58 8.58
N VAL A 54 2.03 -11.17 8.76
CA VAL A 54 2.67 -10.15 7.91
C VAL A 54 2.75 -10.65 6.46
N ILE A 55 3.15 -11.91 6.26
CA ILE A 55 3.20 -12.56 4.95
C ILE A 55 1.79 -12.63 4.34
N HIS A 56 0.80 -13.11 5.09
CA HIS A 56 -0.57 -13.23 4.59
C HIS A 56 -1.16 -11.86 4.19
N ARG A 57 -0.92 -10.80 4.98
CA ARG A 57 -1.34 -9.43 4.63
C ARG A 57 -0.65 -8.95 3.34
N ALA A 58 0.61 -9.29 3.14
CA ALA A 58 1.34 -8.94 1.92
C ALA A 58 0.83 -9.69 0.70
N GLU A 59 0.56 -11.00 0.81
CA GLU A 59 -0.01 -11.81 -0.26
C GLU A 59 -1.40 -11.32 -0.65
N GLN A 60 -2.26 -11.03 0.33
CA GLN A 60 -3.61 -10.51 0.09
C GLN A 60 -3.56 -9.17 -0.64
N ALA A 61 -2.79 -8.20 -0.13
CA ALA A 61 -2.67 -6.88 -0.75
C ALA A 61 -2.08 -6.96 -2.17
N PHE A 62 -1.15 -7.91 -2.39
CA PHE A 62 -0.63 -8.16 -3.73
C PHE A 62 -1.69 -8.77 -4.67
N SER A 63 -2.51 -9.70 -4.18
CA SER A 63 -3.63 -10.27 -4.95
C SER A 63 -4.64 -9.19 -5.36
N GLU A 64 -5.03 -8.33 -4.42
CA GLU A 64 -5.96 -7.22 -4.69
C GLU A 64 -5.39 -6.26 -5.74
N TYR A 65 -4.10 -5.92 -5.64
CA TYR A 65 -3.41 -5.14 -6.67
C TYR A 65 -3.45 -5.82 -8.05
N MET A 66 -3.21 -7.14 -8.09
CA MET A 66 -3.24 -7.91 -9.33
C MET A 66 -4.62 -7.93 -9.97
N ASP A 67 -5.69 -8.06 -9.17
CA ASP A 67 -7.06 -8.05 -9.65
C ASP A 67 -7.44 -6.68 -10.26
N CYS A 68 -6.94 -5.58 -9.69
CA CYS A 68 -7.17 -4.24 -10.23
C CYS A 68 -6.36 -3.95 -11.50
N VAL A 69 -5.12 -4.40 -11.58
CA VAL A 69 -4.21 -4.09 -12.70
C VAL A 69 -4.44 -5.04 -13.88
N PHE A 70 -4.82 -6.29 -13.62
CA PHE A 70 -5.03 -7.33 -14.62
C PHE A 70 -6.40 -8.00 -14.42
N PRO A 71 -7.52 -7.28 -14.63
CA PRO A 71 -8.84 -7.85 -14.50
C PRO A 71 -8.98 -9.04 -15.46
N SER A 72 -9.17 -10.24 -14.90
CA SER A 72 -9.31 -11.48 -15.68
C SER A 72 -10.71 -11.52 -16.28
N GLY A 73 -10.87 -10.92 -17.47
CA GLY A 73 -12.14 -10.88 -18.18
C GLY A 73 -11.95 -10.88 -19.69
N SER A 74 -11.86 -12.07 -20.28
CA SER A 74 -12.17 -12.27 -21.69
C SER A 74 -13.67 -12.11 -21.89
N GLY A 75 -14.11 -10.93 -22.32
CA GLY A 75 -15.49 -10.64 -22.66
C GLY A 75 -15.60 -9.27 -23.30
N ALA A 76 -15.52 -9.23 -24.63
CA ALA A 76 -15.86 -8.04 -25.39
C ALA A 76 -17.32 -7.66 -25.12
N SER A 77 -17.57 -6.52 -24.49
CA SER A 77 -18.63 -5.55 -24.84
C SER A 77 -18.67 -4.41 -23.83
N ASN A 78 -18.60 -3.19 -24.36
CA ASN A 78 -18.72 -1.88 -23.69
C ASN A 78 -17.46 -1.31 -23.02
N GLU A 79 -16.46 -1.01 -23.86
CA GLU A 79 -15.51 0.10 -23.62
C GLU A 79 -16.19 1.48 -23.46
N SER A 80 -17.52 1.58 -23.54
CA SER A 80 -18.27 2.84 -23.45
C SER A 80 -18.81 3.19 -22.07
N SER A 81 -18.68 2.34 -21.04
CA SER A 81 -19.27 2.62 -19.71
C SER A 81 -18.30 2.61 -18.52
N TYR A 82 -17.05 2.19 -18.70
CA TYR A 82 -16.03 2.24 -17.63
C TYR A 82 -15.18 3.51 -17.63
N SER A 83 -15.13 4.28 -18.73
CA SER A 83 -14.46 5.59 -18.73
C SER A 83 -15.18 6.61 -17.83
N SER A 84 -16.46 6.39 -17.52
CA SER A 84 -17.26 7.21 -16.60
C SER A 84 -17.10 6.86 -15.12
N LEU A 85 -16.46 5.73 -14.77
CA LEU A 85 -16.22 5.33 -13.37
C LEU A 85 -14.81 5.66 -12.88
N LEU A 86 -13.90 6.03 -13.77
CA LEU A 86 -12.76 6.87 -13.38
C LEU A 86 -13.30 8.28 -13.20
N ALA A 87 -13.81 8.59 -12.01
CA ALA A 87 -14.05 9.96 -11.58
C ALA A 87 -12.72 10.72 -11.69
N LYS A 88 -12.44 11.24 -12.89
CA LYS A 88 -11.26 12.02 -13.18
C LYS A 88 -11.33 13.22 -12.27
N TRP A 89 -10.33 13.37 -11.42
CA TRP A 89 -10.26 14.51 -10.53
C TRP A 89 -10.32 15.79 -11.37
N ASN A 90 -11.37 16.58 -11.16
CA ASN A 90 -11.50 17.90 -11.74
C ASN A 90 -11.04 18.91 -10.69
N PRO A 91 -10.11 19.81 -11.03
CA PRO A 91 -9.69 20.87 -10.12
C PRO A 91 -10.88 21.78 -9.79
N PRO A 92 -10.91 22.39 -8.58
CA PRO A 92 -11.93 23.37 -8.25
C PRO A 92 -11.87 24.56 -9.23
N PRO A 93 -13.02 25.17 -9.58
CA PRO A 93 -13.07 26.37 -10.40
C PRO A 93 -12.22 27.52 -9.83
N LEU A 94 -11.83 28.45 -10.70
CA LEU A 94 -11.11 29.67 -10.29
C LEU A 94 -11.89 30.42 -9.20
N GLY A 95 -11.20 30.77 -8.11
CA GLY A 95 -11.79 31.42 -6.94
C GLY A 95 -12.28 30.46 -5.85
N LEU A 96 -12.22 29.14 -6.06
CA LEU A 96 -12.55 28.12 -5.06
C LEU A 96 -11.31 27.32 -4.66
N VAL A 97 -11.15 27.08 -3.35
CA VAL A 97 -10.06 26.27 -2.79
C VAL A 97 -10.63 24.94 -2.31
N LYS A 98 -10.07 23.83 -2.79
CA LYS A 98 -10.38 22.49 -2.26
C LYS A 98 -9.60 22.28 -0.97
N LEU A 99 -10.29 22.15 0.14
CA LEU A 99 -9.69 21.83 1.44
C LEU A 99 -9.95 20.37 1.74
N ASN A 100 -8.91 19.53 1.67
CA ASN A 100 -9.01 18.14 2.11
C ASN A 100 -8.92 18.13 3.64
N THR A 101 -10.00 17.72 4.30
CA THR A 101 -10.00 17.49 5.75
C THR A 101 -9.96 15.99 6.00
N ASP A 102 -8.93 15.52 6.69
CA ASP A 102 -8.90 14.19 7.28
C ASP A 102 -9.13 14.33 8.78
N ALA A 103 -10.03 13.53 9.34
CA ALA A 103 -10.41 13.59 10.74
C ALA A 103 -10.11 12.25 11.41
N ALA A 104 -9.15 12.26 12.34
CA ALA A 104 -8.87 11.14 13.20
C ALA A 104 -9.51 11.38 14.58
N LEU A 105 -10.49 10.56 14.94
CA LEU A 105 -11.00 10.49 16.31
C LEU A 105 -10.00 9.69 17.16
N ALA A 106 -9.22 10.36 17.99
CA ALA A 106 -8.41 9.72 19.01
C ALA A 106 -9.27 9.46 20.25
N SER A 107 -9.33 8.21 20.72
CA SER A 107 -9.64 7.96 22.14
C SER A 107 -8.43 8.37 22.99
N GLU A 108 -8.68 8.60 24.28
CA GLU A 108 -7.85 9.32 25.28
C GLU A 108 -6.36 8.92 25.42
N HIS A 109 -5.90 7.89 24.69
CA HIS A 109 -4.54 7.37 24.74
C HIS A 109 -3.80 7.33 23.40
N SER A 110 -4.14 8.21 22.45
CA SER A 110 -3.37 8.28 21.20
C SER A 110 -2.22 9.29 21.24
N TRP A 111 -1.03 8.84 20.80
CA TRP A 111 0.25 9.55 20.92
C TRP A 111 0.38 10.81 20.05
N TRP A 112 -0.50 11.02 19.05
CA TRP A 112 -0.53 12.22 18.22
C TRP A 112 -1.36 13.38 18.80
N SER A 113 -2.06 13.17 19.92
CA SER A 113 -2.96 14.17 20.53
C SER A 113 -2.23 15.32 21.24
N ARG A 114 -0.89 15.25 21.35
CA ARG A 114 -0.06 16.20 22.11
C ARG A 114 0.84 17.00 21.17
N VAL A 115 0.26 17.68 20.19
CA VAL A 115 0.95 18.74 19.45
C VAL A 115 0.59 20.06 20.12
N HIS A 116 1.44 20.51 21.05
CA HIS A 116 1.35 21.86 21.58
C HIS A 116 1.88 22.83 20.52
N PHE A 117 1.00 23.63 19.94
CA PHE A 117 1.40 24.85 19.25
C PHE A 117 1.57 25.94 20.30
N GLU A 118 2.82 26.32 20.58
CA GLU A 118 3.11 27.61 21.19
C GLU A 118 3.19 28.65 20.06
N VAL A 119 2.47 29.76 20.25
CA VAL A 119 2.46 30.96 19.38
C VAL A 119 3.53 31.92 19.85
#